data_AF-X0T9E3-F1
#
_entry.id   AF-X0T9E3-F1
#
_cell.length_a   1.000
_cell.length_b   1.000
_cell.length_c   1.000
_cell.angle_alpha   90.00
_cell.angle_beta   90.00
_cell.angle_gamma   90.00
#
_symmetry.space_group_name_H-M   'P 1'
#
loop_
_entity.id
_entity.type
_entity.pdbx_description
1 polymer ?
#
loop_
_entity_poly.entity_id
_entity_poly.type
_entity_poly.pdbx_seq_one_letter_code
_entity_poly.pdbx_strand_id
1 'polypeptide(L)' 'MGTTRDRLPLIRTKLQHRRLPADLVPRPRLLDRLHAGSDRKLTLISAMAGAGKSTLLAQWLA' A
#
# COMPACT_ATOMS: atom_id res chain seq x y z
N MET A 1 13.66 29.55 -23.78
CA MET A 1 14.00 28.11 -23.80
C MET A 1 13.55 27.51 -22.47
N GLY A 2 12.26 27.18 -22.35
CA GLY A 2 11.63 26.76 -21.09
C GLY A 2 11.33 25.27 -21.12
N THR A 3 11.90 24.52 -20.16
CA THR A 3 11.69 23.09 -19.99
C THR A 3 10.34 22.83 -19.33
N THR A 4 9.33 22.51 -20.13
CA THR A 4 8.05 21.98 -19.62
C THR A 4 8.30 20.61 -19.01
N ARG A 5 8.44 20.55 -17.67
CA ARG A 5 8.35 19.31 -16.89
C ARG A 5 6.98 18.68 -17.13
N ASP A 6 7.02 17.62 -17.93
CA ASP A 6 6.10 16.49 -18.06
C ASP A 6 4.78 16.60 -17.26
N ARG A 7 3.73 17.15 -17.91
CA ARG A 7 2.35 17.07 -17.43
C ARG A 7 1.78 15.70 -17.82
N LEU A 8 2.20 14.64 -17.15
CA LEU A 8 1.48 13.37 -17.26
C LEU A 8 0.05 13.59 -16.75
N PRO A 9 -0.99 13.32 -17.55
CA PRO A 9 -2.37 13.45 -17.09
C PRO A 9 -2.61 12.45 -15.96
N LEU A 10 -2.66 12.95 -14.73
CA LEU A 10 -2.88 12.15 -13.54
C LEU A 10 -4.31 11.63 -13.52
N ILE A 11 -4.49 10.33 -13.79
CA ILE A 11 -5.79 9.68 -13.68
C ILE A 11 -6.09 9.41 -12.20
N ARG A 12 -6.95 10.23 -11.60
CA ARG A 12 -7.27 10.22 -10.15
C ARG A 12 -7.58 8.83 -9.61
N THR A 13 -8.30 7.99 -10.37
CA THR A 13 -8.69 6.63 -9.94
C THR A 13 -7.52 5.65 -9.81
N LYS A 14 -6.36 5.92 -10.41
CA LYS A 14 -5.14 5.10 -10.28
C LYS A 14 -4.34 5.42 -9.01
N LEU A 15 -4.61 6.57 -8.40
CA LEU A 15 -3.97 7.02 -7.16
C LEU A 15 -4.86 6.79 -5.93
N GLN A 16 -6.06 6.23 -6.13
CA GLN A 16 -6.93 5.92 -5.01
C GLN A 16 -6.48 4.64 -4.31
N HIS A 17 -6.46 4.70 -2.98
CA HIS A 17 -6.28 3.54 -2.15
C HIS A 17 -7.37 2.51 -2.44
N ARG A 18 -7.00 1.23 -2.60
CA ARG A 18 -8.02 0.18 -2.76
C ARG A 18 -8.80 0.08 -1.47
N ARG A 19 -10.11 0.22 -1.55
CA ARG A 19 -11.02 -0.05 -0.42
C ARG A 19 -10.80 -1.48 0.06
N LEU A 20 -10.80 -1.66 1.38
CA LEU A 20 -10.74 -2.99 1.99
C LEU A 20 -11.96 -3.83 1.54
N PRO A 21 -11.75 -5.09 1.10
CA PRO A 21 -12.85 -6.01 0.80
C PRO A 21 -13.73 -6.25 2.03
N ALA A 22 -15.01 -6.55 1.84
CA ALA A 22 -15.91 -6.91 2.94
C ALA A 22 -15.49 -8.24 3.60
N ASP A 23 -15.04 -9.22 2.81
CA ASP A 23 -14.61 -10.54 3.29
C ASP A 23 -13.13 -10.56 3.71
N LEU A 24 -12.73 -9.51 4.45
CA LEU A 24 -11.36 -9.35 4.89
C LEU A 24 -11.02 -10.40 5.97
N VAL A 25 -9.98 -11.20 5.73
CA VAL A 25 -9.41 -12.05 6.78
C VAL A 25 -8.47 -11.19 7.66
N PRO A 26 -8.74 -11.05 8.97
CA PRO A 26 -7.86 -10.31 9.88
C PRO A 26 -6.48 -10.97 9.96
N ARG A 27 -5.41 -10.16 9.90
CA ARG A 27 -4.02 -10.64 10.00
C ARG A 27 -3.24 -9.90 11.10
N PRO A 28 -3.67 -9.96 12.37
CA PRO A 28 -3.11 -9.15 13.47
C PRO A 28 -1.60 -9.33 13.60
N ARG A 29 -1.10 -10.56 13.54
CA ARG A 29 0.35 -10.86 13.64
C ARG A 29 1.20 -10.17 12.57
N LEU A 30 0.66 -9.90 11.38
CA LEU A 30 1.39 -9.19 10.32
C LEU A 30 1.30 -7.67 10.52
N LEU A 31 0.16 -7.18 11.01
CA LEU A 31 -0.02 -5.77 11.36
C LEU A 31 0.90 -5.37 12.51
N ASP A 32 1.01 -6.20 13.55
CA ASP A 32 1.92 -5.97 14.69
C ASP A 32 3.37 -5.87 14.23
N ARG A 33 3.78 -6.70 13.26
CA ARG A 33 5.13 -6.65 12.68
C ARG A 33 5.36 -5.37 11.86
N LEU A 34 4.33 -4.86 11.19
CA LEU A 34 4.41 -3.58 10.47
C LEU A 34 4.46 -2.41 11.45
N HIS A 35 3.66 -2.43 12.53
CA HIS A 35 3.72 -1.43 13.60
C HIS A 35 5.08 -1.41 14.29
N ALA A 36 5.63 -2.57 14.67
CA ALA A 36 6.96 -2.63 15.28
C ALA A 36 8.08 -2.14 14.35
N GLY A 37 7.83 -2.13 13.04
CA GLY A 37 8.74 -1.64 12.01
C GLY A 37 8.51 -0.19 11.58
N SER A 38 7.53 0.54 12.15
CA SER A 38 7.15 1.89 11.71
C SER A 38 8.28 2.90 11.79
N ASP A 39 9.20 2.70 12.75
CA ASP A 39 10.33 3.58 12.99
C ASP A 39 11.51 3.31 12.02
N ARG A 40 11.40 2.28 11.18
CA ARG A 40 12.41 1.95 10.17
C ARG A 40 12.19 2.78 8.92
N LYS A 41 13.29 3.26 8.32
CA LYS A 41 13.24 4.03 7.07
C LYS A 41 12.68 3.24 5.87
N LEU A 42 12.72 1.90 5.93
CA LEU A 42 12.25 1.02 4.85
C LEU A 42 11.81 -0.34 5.42
N THR A 43 10.65 -0.80 4.98
CA THR A 43 10.12 -2.14 5.28
C THR A 43 9.81 -2.88 3.98
N LEU A 44 10.46 -4.03 3.75
CA LEU A 44 10.25 -4.87 2.57
C LEU A 44 9.18 -5.95 2.85
N ILE A 45 8.15 -5.99 2.02
CA ILE A 45 7.10 -7.03 2.08
C ILE A 45 7.23 -7.92 0.85
N SER A 46 7.68 -9.16 1.04
CA SER A 46 7.83 -10.16 -0.03
C SER A 46 6.77 -11.26 0.10
N ALA A 47 6.08 -11.55 -1.00
CA ALA A 47 5.14 -12.66 -1.14
C ALA A 47 4.78 -12.88 -2.63
N MET A 48 4.18 -14.02 -2.96
CA MET A 48 3.66 -14.31 -4.31
C MET A 48 2.59 -13.30 -4.76
N ALA A 49 2.32 -13.24 -6.07
CA ALA A 49 1.12 -12.58 -6.58
C ALA A 49 -0.13 -13.20 -5.94
N GLY A 50 -1.14 -12.39 -5.63
CA GLY A 50 -2.37 -12.86 -4.98
C GLY A 50 -2.30 -13.06 -3.45
N ALA A 51 -1.12 -13.03 -2.82
CA ALA A 51 -0.97 -13.27 -1.37
C ALA A 51 -1.61 -12.19 -0.45
N GLY A 52 -2.17 -11.13 -1.02
CA GLY A 52 -2.82 -10.05 -0.27
C GLY A 52 -1.88 -8.95 0.24
N LYS A 53 -0.71 -8.74 -0.40
CA LYS A 53 0.24 -7.66 -0.02
C LYS A 53 -0.42 -6.27 0.01
N SER A 54 -1.13 -5.91 -1.06
CA SER A 54 -1.85 -4.63 -1.14
C SER A 54 -2.98 -4.55 -0.12
N THR A 55 -3.65 -5.66 0.17
CA THR A 55 -4.70 -5.74 1.19
C THR A 55 -4.13 -5.57 2.60
N LEU A 56 -2.97 -6.15 2.90
CA LEU A 56 -2.29 -5.97 4.18
C LEU A 56 -1.88 -4.51 4.40
N LEU A 57 -1.33 -3.86 3.37
CA LEU A 57 -1.00 -2.43 3.43
C LEU A 57 -2.25 -1.56 3.60
N ALA A 58 -3.38 -1.95 2.98
CA ALA A 58 -4.65 -1.26 3.18
C ALA A 58 -5.19 -1.39 4.60
N GLN A 59 -5.04 -2.57 5.21
CA GLN A 59 -5.42 -2.80 6.61
C GLN A 59 -4.55 -1.98 7.58
N TRP A 60 -3.28 -1.78 7.24
CA TRP A 60 -2.34 -1.04 8.08
C TRP A 60 -2.55 0.48 8.05
N LEU A 61 -3.10 1.01 6.94
CA LEU A 61 -3.37 2.44 6.77
C LEU A 61 -4.76 2.89 7.22
N ALA A 62 -5.68 1.95 7.47
CA ALA A 62 -7.05 2.21 7.91
C ALA A 62 -7.11 2.53 9.40
#